data_AF-A0ABC8S892-F1
#
_entry.id   AF-A0ABC8S892-F1
#
_cell.length_a   1.000
_cell.length_b   1.000
_cell.length_c   1.000
_cell.angle_alpha   90.00
_cell.angle_beta   90.00
_cell.angle_gamma   90.00
#
_symmetry.space_group_name_H-M   'P 1'
#
loop_
_entity.id
_entity.type
_entity.pdbx_description
1 polymer ?
#
loop_
_entity_poly.entity_id
_entity_poly.type
_entity_poly.pdbx_seq_one_letter_code
_entity_poly.pdbx_strand_id
1 'polypeptide(L)'
;MAQFLHSNGILHKWAFGAIVELLDNVVDEIRNGTTFFIVDKTLNPRNGCPTLLIQDDGGGMDPDAMQCCLSFGFSDKKSKSTFGQYGNGFKTSSMGLGADVVVFCRHMKNRKLARSIGLLSFTFLTQVGYDRIVVPMVDYEVNTSTGALDNLHSKEHYIANLSMLLQWSLYSTEEELLKQFEDVGYHGTKAVIYNLWFNDIRVLWSLILSQILRRGGQTKRSGKTCRAQRTKARAPPRRDNNKNDKGTAGW
;
A
#
# COMPACT_ATOMS: atom_id res chain seq x y z
N MET A 1 2.34 8.75 29.55
CA MET A 1 3.27 7.97 28.71
C MET A 1 3.81 8.87 27.58
N ALA A 2 4.39 10.02 27.95
CA ALA A 2 4.69 11.13 27.04
C ALA A 2 6.09 11.70 27.32
N GLN A 3 7.08 10.81 27.41
CA GLN A 3 8.50 11.17 27.54
C GLN A 3 9.34 10.17 26.77
N PHE A 4 9.23 10.17 25.43
CA PHE A 4 10.24 9.59 24.54
C PHE A 4 10.38 10.37 23.23
N LEU A 5 10.10 11.68 23.25
CA LEU A 5 10.58 12.61 22.23
C LEU A 5 11.99 13.05 22.62
N HIS A 6 12.97 12.19 22.40
CA HIS A 6 14.36 12.63 22.37
C HIS A 6 15.03 12.24 21.05
N SER A 7 15.23 13.28 20.24
CA SER A 7 15.90 13.34 18.95
C SER A 7 15.10 12.83 17.76
N ASN A 8 14.65 13.76 16.91
CA ASN A 8 14.18 13.48 15.54
C ASN A 8 15.11 12.50 14.81
N GLY A 9 16.42 12.52 15.10
CA GLY A 9 17.39 11.57 14.54
C GLY A 9 17.17 10.10 14.91
N ILE A 10 16.59 9.78 16.08
CA ILE A 10 16.25 8.40 16.46
C ILE A 10 14.99 7.96 15.72
N LEU A 11 13.94 8.79 15.69
CA LEU A 11 12.72 8.52 14.92
C LEU A 11 13.03 8.30 13.44
N HIS A 12 13.92 9.12 12.84
CA HIS A 12 14.35 8.95 11.45
C HIS A 12 15.14 7.65 11.20
N LYS A 13 15.98 7.21 12.15
CA LYS A 13 16.69 5.92 12.03
C LYS A 13 15.73 4.74 12.09
N TRP A 14 14.74 4.79 12.98
CA TRP A 14 13.70 3.78 13.09
C TRP A 14 12.80 3.74 11.86
N ALA A 15 12.33 4.90 11.40
CA ALA A 15 11.56 5.02 10.16
C ALA A 15 12.34 4.52 8.95
N PHE A 16 13.65 4.79 8.88
CA PHE A 16 14.49 4.26 7.81
C PHE A 16 14.56 2.74 7.86
N GLY A 17 14.80 2.15 9.05
CA GLY A 17 14.80 0.70 9.25
C GLY A 17 13.49 0.05 8.80
N ALA A 18 12.36 0.64 9.18
CA ALA A 18 11.03 0.18 8.76
C ALA A 18 10.85 0.20 7.22
N ILE A 19 11.30 1.26 6.54
CA ILE A 19 11.22 1.31 5.07
C ILE A 19 12.15 0.26 4.43
N VAL A 20 13.35 0.07 4.99
CA VAL A 20 14.28 -0.97 4.50
C VAL A 20 13.65 -2.35 4.57
N GLU A 21 12.95 -2.65 5.67
CA GLU A 21 12.25 -3.92 5.89
C GLU A 21 11.06 -4.10 4.92
N LEU A 22 10.29 -3.04 4.65
CA LEU A 22 9.25 -3.08 3.61
C LEU A 22 9.84 -3.28 2.21
N LEU A 23 11.01 -2.69 1.93
CA LEU A 23 11.75 -2.89 0.69
C LEU A 23 12.37 -4.29 0.58
N ASP A 24 12.66 -4.97 1.69
CA ASP A 24 13.12 -6.37 1.67
C ASP A 24 12.03 -7.29 1.15
N ASN A 25 10.77 -7.09 1.56
CA ASN A 25 9.64 -7.85 1.01
C ASN A 25 9.52 -7.67 -0.52
N VAL A 26 9.67 -6.44 -1.02
CA VAL A 26 9.66 -6.15 -2.46
C VAL A 26 10.83 -6.80 -3.19
N VAL A 27 12.02 -6.82 -2.57
CA VAL A 27 13.21 -7.45 -3.16
C VAL A 27 13.07 -8.97 -3.22
N ASP A 28 12.45 -9.59 -2.22
CA ASP A 28 12.17 -11.03 -2.26
C ASP A 28 11.26 -11.41 -3.44
N GLU A 29 10.29 -10.54 -3.75
CA GLU A 29 9.40 -10.70 -4.90
C GLU A 29 10.11 -10.58 -6.27
N ILE A 30 11.39 -10.18 -6.33
CA ILE A 30 12.21 -10.28 -7.56
C ILE A 30 12.39 -11.74 -7.97
N ARG A 31 12.35 -12.68 -7.01
CA ARG A 31 12.32 -14.12 -7.33
C ARG A 31 11.05 -14.52 -8.07
N ASN A 32 9.96 -13.83 -7.79
CA ASN A 32 8.62 -14.03 -8.35
C ASN A 32 8.34 -13.18 -9.59
N GLY A 33 9.33 -12.44 -10.10
CA GLY A 33 9.23 -11.72 -11.37
C GLY A 33 9.03 -10.20 -11.26
N THR A 34 9.15 -9.61 -10.07
CA THR A 34 9.08 -8.15 -9.90
C THR A 34 10.09 -7.44 -10.81
N THR A 35 9.60 -6.58 -11.70
CA THR A 35 10.41 -5.79 -12.63
C THR A 35 10.58 -4.35 -12.17
N PHE A 36 9.64 -3.84 -11.39
CA PHE A 36 9.74 -2.51 -10.81
C PHE A 36 9.05 -2.39 -9.44
N PHE A 37 9.47 -1.36 -8.71
CA PHE A 37 8.76 -0.94 -7.52
C PHE A 37 8.77 0.58 -7.40
N ILE A 38 7.78 1.09 -6.69
CA ILE A 38 7.56 2.50 -6.45
C ILE A 38 7.57 2.71 -4.94
N VAL A 39 8.35 3.68 -4.50
CA VAL A 39 8.17 4.29 -3.18
C VAL A 39 7.94 5.76 -3.44
N ASP A 40 6.84 6.33 -2.96
CA ASP A 40 6.58 7.76 -3.14
C ASP A 40 5.77 8.36 -1.98
N LYS A 41 5.85 9.68 -1.87
CA LYS A 41 5.00 10.46 -0.98
C LYS A 41 3.76 10.90 -1.74
N THR A 42 2.59 10.45 -1.30
CA THR A 42 1.30 10.86 -1.85
C THR A 42 0.52 11.71 -0.84
N LEU A 43 -0.68 12.14 -1.21
CA LEU A 43 -1.57 12.90 -0.33
C LEU A 43 -2.84 12.09 -0.09
N ASN A 44 -3.31 12.08 1.16
CA ASN A 44 -4.58 11.52 1.54
C ASN A 44 -5.71 12.30 0.85
N PRO A 45 -6.59 11.66 0.05
CA PRO A 45 -7.64 12.35 -0.67
C PRO A 45 -8.72 12.95 0.26
N ARG A 46 -8.85 12.49 1.51
CA ARG A 46 -9.84 13.02 2.48
C ARG A 46 -9.43 14.31 3.15
N ASN A 47 -8.16 14.44 3.53
CA ASN A 47 -7.69 15.55 4.38
C ASN A 47 -6.41 16.23 3.90
N GLY A 48 -5.82 15.77 2.79
CA GLY A 48 -4.59 16.32 2.23
C GLY A 48 -3.33 16.01 3.04
N CYS A 49 -3.41 15.22 4.10
CA CYS A 49 -2.23 14.84 4.89
C CYS A 49 -1.28 13.94 4.07
N PRO A 50 0.04 14.01 4.31
CA PRO A 50 1.01 13.11 3.69
C PRO A 50 0.72 11.62 3.93
N THR A 51 0.94 10.83 2.88
CA THR A 51 0.90 9.37 2.91
C THR A 51 2.17 8.79 2.26
N LEU A 52 2.55 7.59 2.64
CA LEU A 52 3.66 6.85 2.06
C LEU A 52 3.11 5.70 1.21
N LEU A 53 3.37 5.74 -0.09
CA LEU A 53 3.04 4.71 -1.06
C LEU A 53 4.25 3.78 -1.24
N ILE A 54 4.00 2.48 -1.15
CA ILE A 54 4.93 1.43 -1.57
C ILE A 54 4.15 0.50 -2.51
N GLN A 55 4.68 0.27 -3.70
CA GLN A 55 4.04 -0.59 -4.69
C GLN A 55 5.07 -1.41 -5.46
N ASP A 56 4.74 -2.64 -5.78
CA ASP A 56 5.51 -3.54 -6.63
C ASP A 56 4.62 -4.19 -7.69
N ASP A 57 5.25 -4.73 -8.73
CA ASP A 57 4.62 -5.59 -9.75
C ASP A 57 4.98 -7.08 -9.54
N GLY A 58 5.22 -7.48 -8.29
CA GLY A 58 5.56 -8.85 -7.92
C GLY A 58 4.41 -9.83 -8.06
N GLY A 59 4.54 -11.04 -7.50
CA GLY A 59 3.55 -12.11 -7.69
C GLY A 59 2.19 -11.83 -7.06
N GLY A 60 2.14 -10.89 -6.12
CA GLY A 60 0.99 -10.62 -5.27
C GLY A 60 0.67 -11.79 -4.34
N MET A 61 -0.41 -11.64 -3.59
CA MET A 61 -0.92 -12.57 -2.60
C MET A 61 -2.35 -12.95 -2.99
N ASP A 62 -2.67 -14.24 -2.89
CA ASP A 62 -4.06 -14.67 -2.89
C ASP A 62 -4.76 -14.25 -1.58
N PRO A 63 -6.10 -14.34 -1.49
CA PRO A 63 -6.85 -13.90 -0.31
C PRO A 63 -6.36 -14.52 1.02
N ASP A 64 -5.99 -15.81 1.02
CA ASP A 64 -5.52 -16.51 2.21
C ASP A 64 -4.13 -16.01 2.64
N ALA A 65 -3.21 -15.84 1.70
CA ALA A 65 -1.90 -15.24 1.95
C ALA A 65 -2.03 -13.79 2.44
N MET A 66 -2.97 -13.02 1.88
CA MET A 66 -3.28 -11.66 2.32
C MET A 66 -3.79 -11.66 3.76
N GLN A 67 -4.68 -12.59 4.10
CA GLN A 67 -5.17 -12.76 5.46
C GLN A 67 -4.05 -13.09 6.45
N CYS A 68 -3.13 -13.98 6.09
CA CYS A 68 -1.97 -14.31 6.91
C CYS A 68 -1.02 -13.11 7.07
N CYS A 69 -0.84 -12.34 5.98
CA CYS A 69 0.01 -11.15 5.97
C CYS A 69 -0.46 -10.07 6.95
N LEU A 70 -1.79 -9.87 7.08
CA LEU A 70 -2.34 -8.83 7.96
C LEU A 70 -2.79 -9.34 9.35
N SER A 71 -3.09 -10.63 9.49
CA SER A 71 -3.52 -11.20 10.78
C SER A 71 -2.34 -11.55 11.69
N PHE A 72 -2.50 -11.37 13.00
CA PHE A 72 -1.50 -11.77 13.99
C PHE A 72 -1.68 -13.25 14.33
N GLY A 73 -0.57 -14.00 14.42
CA GLY A 73 -0.58 -15.41 14.86
C GLY A 73 -0.49 -16.46 13.75
N PHE A 74 -0.53 -16.08 12.47
CA PHE A 74 -0.27 -16.98 11.35
C PHE A 74 1.20 -16.88 10.90
N SER A 75 1.93 -17.98 11.05
CA SER A 75 3.28 -18.14 10.49
C SER A 75 3.43 -19.60 10.09
N ASP A 76 3.42 -19.87 8.78
CA ASP A 76 3.64 -21.22 8.27
C ASP A 76 5.11 -21.63 8.47
N LYS A 77 5.36 -22.24 9.63
CA LYS A 77 6.68 -22.74 10.06
C LYS A 77 7.01 -24.11 9.47
N LYS A 78 7.00 -24.30 8.14
CA LYS A 78 7.42 -25.59 7.55
C LYS A 78 8.44 -25.58 6.41
N SER A 79 9.03 -24.44 6.04
CA SER A 79 10.18 -24.45 5.11
C SER A 79 11.38 -23.67 5.66
N LYS A 80 12.48 -24.39 5.91
CA LYS A 80 13.78 -23.92 6.44
C LYS A 80 14.59 -23.02 5.48
N SER A 81 13.97 -22.24 4.59
CA SER A 81 14.73 -21.58 3.51
C SER A 81 14.19 -20.24 3.02
N THR A 82 13.70 -19.38 3.91
CA THR A 82 13.42 -17.98 3.55
C THR A 82 13.79 -17.08 4.73
N PHE A 83 14.86 -16.31 4.55
CA PHE A 83 15.13 -15.14 5.39
C PHE A 83 13.97 -14.17 5.13
N GLY A 84 13.17 -13.92 6.17
CA GLY A 84 11.94 -13.15 6.09
C GLY A 84 10.80 -13.91 6.74
N GLN A 85 10.54 -13.65 8.03
CA GLN A 85 9.36 -14.16 8.73
C GLN A 85 8.14 -13.36 8.24
N TYR A 86 7.61 -13.76 7.09
CA TYR A 86 6.46 -13.11 6.44
C TYR A 86 5.31 -12.98 7.44
N GLY A 87 4.96 -11.74 7.73
CA GLY A 87 3.84 -11.38 8.60
C GLY A 87 4.21 -10.36 9.66
N ASN A 88 5.33 -10.52 10.38
CA ASN A 88 5.64 -9.58 11.48
C ASN A 88 6.37 -8.33 10.99
N GLY A 89 7.26 -8.46 10.01
CA GLY A 89 8.02 -7.33 9.49
C GLY A 89 7.11 -6.29 8.88
N PHE A 90 6.26 -6.69 7.90
CA PHE A 90 5.28 -5.77 7.31
C PHE A 90 4.42 -5.04 8.34
N LYS A 91 3.83 -5.76 9.30
CA LYS A 91 2.99 -5.18 10.36
C LYS A 91 3.77 -4.20 11.24
N THR A 92 4.95 -4.60 11.71
CA THR A 92 5.78 -3.79 12.61
C THR A 92 6.31 -2.55 11.90
N SER A 93 6.80 -2.70 10.66
CA SER A 93 7.32 -1.58 9.87
C SER A 93 6.20 -0.61 9.49
N SER A 94 5.05 -1.10 9.02
CA SER A 94 3.93 -0.22 8.64
C SER A 94 3.38 0.55 9.85
N MET A 95 3.13 -0.14 10.96
CA MET A 95 2.68 0.48 12.22
C MET A 95 3.77 1.36 12.85
N GLY A 96 5.05 1.12 12.56
CA GLY A 96 6.16 1.98 12.95
C GLY A 96 6.30 3.26 12.11
N LEU A 97 5.64 3.32 10.94
CA LEU A 97 5.68 4.46 10.02
C LEU A 97 4.43 5.35 10.12
N GLY A 98 3.26 4.75 10.33
CA GLY A 98 2.01 5.46 10.55
C GLY A 98 1.01 4.62 11.34
N ALA A 99 -0.07 5.27 11.80
CA ALA A 99 -1.10 4.60 12.56
C ALA A 99 -1.90 3.60 11.72
N ASP A 100 -1.98 3.81 10.41
CA ASP A 100 -2.89 3.05 9.57
C ASP A 100 -2.26 2.73 8.20
N VAL A 101 -2.57 1.54 7.69
CA VAL A 101 -2.15 1.09 6.36
C VAL A 101 -3.30 0.37 5.66
N VAL A 102 -3.55 0.77 4.42
CA VAL A 102 -4.43 0.02 3.50
C VAL A 102 -3.56 -0.67 2.45
N VAL A 103 -3.87 -1.93 2.19
CA VAL A 103 -3.11 -2.77 1.27
C VAL A 103 -4.05 -3.29 0.19
N PHE A 104 -3.64 -3.09 -1.05
CA PHE A 104 -4.27 -3.58 -2.26
C PHE A 104 -3.37 -4.64 -2.87
N CYS A 105 -3.92 -5.80 -3.19
CA CYS A 105 -3.16 -6.87 -3.80
C CYS A 105 -3.89 -7.47 -5.00
N ARG A 106 -3.14 -7.73 -6.08
CA ARG A 106 -3.63 -8.48 -7.25
C ARG A 106 -2.85 -9.76 -7.39
N HIS A 107 -3.55 -10.86 -7.57
CA HIS A 107 -2.94 -12.15 -7.84
C HIS A 107 -3.73 -12.88 -8.93
N MET A 108 -3.07 -13.18 -10.04
CA MET A 108 -3.64 -13.98 -11.13
C MET A 108 -3.23 -15.45 -10.98
N LYS A 109 -4.21 -16.35 -10.91
CA LYS A 109 -3.98 -17.79 -10.91
C LYS A 109 -5.04 -18.47 -11.76
N ASN A 110 -4.64 -19.32 -12.69
CA ASN A 110 -5.56 -20.08 -13.55
C ASN A 110 -6.64 -19.21 -14.24
N ARG A 111 -6.26 -18.03 -14.77
CA ARG A 111 -7.16 -17.02 -15.40
C ARG A 111 -8.19 -16.37 -14.48
N LYS A 112 -8.12 -16.65 -13.18
CA LYS A 112 -8.87 -15.94 -12.14
C LYS A 112 -7.98 -14.87 -11.53
N LEU A 113 -8.46 -13.64 -11.55
CA LEU A 113 -7.79 -12.51 -10.95
C LEU A 113 -8.41 -12.23 -9.58
N ALA A 114 -7.69 -12.57 -8.52
CA ALA A 114 -8.03 -12.14 -7.18
C ALA A 114 -7.61 -10.68 -6.98
N ARG A 115 -8.49 -9.90 -6.35
CA ARG A 115 -8.24 -8.54 -5.87
C ARG A 115 -8.59 -8.48 -4.41
N SER A 116 -7.60 -8.23 -3.57
CA SER A 116 -7.77 -8.19 -2.12
C SER A 116 -7.49 -6.79 -1.60
N ILE A 117 -8.36 -6.30 -0.72
CA ILE A 117 -8.16 -5.05 0.01
C ILE A 117 -8.21 -5.36 1.49
N GLY A 118 -7.14 -5.01 2.21
CA GLY A 118 -7.08 -5.19 3.66
C GLY A 118 -6.67 -3.91 4.37
N LEU A 119 -7.20 -3.72 5.57
CA LEU A 119 -6.91 -2.57 6.42
C LEU A 119 -6.36 -3.01 7.77
N LEU A 120 -5.15 -2.54 8.08
CA LEU A 120 -4.59 -2.60 9.42
C LEU A 120 -4.56 -1.17 9.97
N SER A 121 -5.43 -0.89 10.95
CA SER A 121 -5.66 0.47 11.43
C SER A 121 -5.66 0.53 12.96
N PHE A 122 -4.62 1.17 13.51
CA PHE A 122 -4.55 1.48 14.93
C PHE A 122 -5.63 2.49 15.32
N THR A 123 -5.94 3.44 14.44
CA THR A 123 -6.96 4.46 14.69
C THR A 123 -8.33 3.83 14.87
N PHE A 124 -8.72 2.92 13.98
CA PHE A 124 -9.96 2.17 14.07
C PHE A 124 -10.05 1.37 15.39
N LEU A 125 -9.02 0.56 15.69
CA LEU A 125 -9.04 -0.31 16.87
C LEU A 125 -9.13 0.49 18.17
N THR A 126 -8.41 1.61 18.26
CA THR A 126 -8.41 2.47 19.45
C THR A 126 -9.70 3.27 19.62
N GLN A 127 -10.26 3.82 18.54
CA GLN A 127 -11.48 4.62 18.64
C GLN A 127 -12.73 3.78 18.91
N VAL A 128 -12.79 2.55 18.40
CA VAL A 128 -13.92 1.64 18.66
C VAL A 128 -13.73 0.85 19.96
N GLY A 129 -12.52 0.84 20.53
CA GLY A 129 -12.24 0.16 21.80
C GLY A 129 -12.14 -1.36 21.65
N TYR A 130 -11.60 -1.84 20.53
CA TYR A 130 -11.39 -3.28 20.33
C TYR A 130 -10.17 -3.78 21.12
N ASP A 131 -10.39 -4.74 22.01
CA ASP A 131 -9.32 -5.45 22.75
C ASP A 131 -8.61 -6.53 21.92
N ARG A 132 -9.16 -6.85 20.75
CA ARG A 132 -8.62 -7.83 19.81
C ARG A 132 -8.37 -7.19 18.46
N ILE A 133 -7.31 -7.62 17.80
CA ILE A 133 -6.97 -7.11 16.47
C ILE A 133 -7.97 -7.64 15.45
N VAL A 134 -8.75 -6.74 14.88
CA VAL A 134 -9.67 -6.99 13.78
C VAL A 134 -9.10 -6.34 12.52
N VAL A 135 -9.06 -7.09 11.42
CA VAL A 135 -8.54 -6.64 10.13
C VAL A 135 -9.67 -6.72 9.09
N PRO A 136 -10.32 -5.60 8.75
CA PRO A 136 -11.31 -5.56 7.69
C PRO A 136 -10.68 -5.92 6.36
N MET A 137 -11.31 -6.84 5.62
CA MET A 137 -10.82 -7.30 4.33
C MET A 137 -11.95 -7.67 3.39
N VAL A 138 -11.79 -7.30 2.12
CA VAL A 138 -12.70 -7.66 1.05
C VAL A 138 -11.91 -8.24 -0.11
N ASP A 139 -12.46 -9.29 -0.71
CA ASP A 139 -11.83 -10.04 -1.79
C ASP A 139 -12.82 -10.17 -2.94
N TYR A 140 -12.33 -9.82 -4.13
CA TYR A 140 -13.04 -9.95 -5.38
C TYR A 140 -12.33 -10.94 -6.29
N GLU A 141 -13.09 -11.79 -6.95
CA GLU A 141 -12.59 -12.64 -8.04
C GLU A 141 -13.14 -12.11 -9.36
N VAL A 142 -12.24 -11.77 -10.29
CA VAL A 142 -12.61 -11.46 -11.67
C VAL A 142 -12.24 -12.64 -12.55
N ASN A 143 -13.23 -13.24 -13.18
CA ASN A 143 -12.99 -14.19 -14.25
C ASN A 143 -12.63 -13.41 -15.53
N THR A 144 -11.37 -13.48 -15.94
CA THR A 144 -10.89 -12.74 -17.12
C THR A 144 -11.50 -13.17 -18.45
N SER A 145 -12.13 -14.34 -18.51
CA SER A 145 -12.79 -14.83 -19.73
C SER A 145 -14.23 -14.36 -19.87
N THR A 146 -14.94 -14.14 -18.76
CA THR A 146 -16.35 -13.74 -18.76
C THR A 146 -16.56 -12.29 -18.30
N GLY A 147 -15.55 -11.67 -17.69
CA GLY A 147 -15.66 -10.34 -17.06
C GLY A 147 -16.50 -10.33 -15.78
N ALA A 148 -16.99 -11.48 -15.33
CA ALA A 148 -17.79 -11.59 -14.11
C ALA A 148 -16.95 -11.26 -12.88
N LEU A 149 -17.51 -10.45 -11.98
CA LEU A 149 -16.96 -10.07 -10.69
C LEU A 149 -17.78 -10.78 -9.61
N ASP A 150 -17.13 -11.67 -8.87
CA ASP A 150 -17.74 -12.37 -7.74
C ASP A 150 -17.04 -11.98 -6.43
N ASN A 151 -17.82 -11.87 -5.35
CA ASN A 151 -17.29 -11.67 -4.01
C ASN A 151 -17.00 -13.03 -3.36
N LEU A 152 -15.84 -13.17 -2.73
CA LEU A 152 -15.39 -14.45 -2.16
C LEU A 152 -15.94 -14.76 -0.75
N HIS A 153 -16.57 -13.78 -0.09
CA HIS A 153 -17.10 -13.89 1.27
C HIS A 153 -18.63 -13.94 1.30
N SER A 154 -19.20 -14.41 2.41
CA SER A 154 -20.65 -14.26 2.65
C SER A 154 -21.07 -12.80 2.57
N LYS A 155 -22.29 -12.54 2.11
CA LYS A 155 -22.80 -11.18 1.87
C LYS A 155 -22.72 -10.29 3.12
N GLU A 156 -23.00 -10.83 4.30
CA GLU A 156 -22.98 -10.09 5.57
C GLU A 156 -21.56 -9.67 5.95
N HIS A 157 -20.60 -10.60 5.91
CA HIS A 157 -19.18 -10.31 6.17
C HIS A 157 -18.60 -9.31 5.18
N TYR A 158 -18.92 -9.44 3.90
CA TYR A 158 -18.50 -8.49 2.86
C TYR A 158 -19.03 -7.08 3.14
N ILE A 159 -20.33 -6.93 3.41
CA ILE A 159 -20.95 -5.61 3.70
C ILE A 159 -20.32 -4.98 4.95
N ALA A 160 -20.12 -5.76 6.02
CA ALA A 160 -19.51 -5.26 7.25
C ALA A 160 -18.07 -4.79 7.02
N ASN A 161 -17.23 -5.62 6.38
CA ASN A 161 -15.83 -5.28 6.11
C ASN A 161 -15.70 -4.10 5.14
N LEU A 162 -16.54 -4.05 4.09
CA LEU A 162 -16.56 -2.92 3.18
C LEU A 162 -16.94 -1.64 3.92
N SER A 163 -17.98 -1.66 4.75
CA SER A 163 -18.38 -0.50 5.55
C SER A 163 -17.23 0.01 6.43
N MET A 164 -16.47 -0.88 7.06
CA MET A 164 -15.30 -0.51 7.85
C MET A 164 -14.18 0.08 6.98
N LEU A 165 -13.91 -0.48 5.81
CA LEU A 165 -12.93 0.08 4.86
C LEU A 165 -13.34 1.48 4.41
N LEU A 166 -14.60 1.68 4.06
CA LEU A 166 -15.14 2.97 3.62
C LEU A 166 -15.21 3.99 4.76
N GLN A 167 -15.28 3.56 6.01
CA GLN A 167 -15.26 4.47 7.15
C GLN A 167 -13.82 4.88 7.51
N TRP A 168 -12.92 3.90 7.61
CA TRP A 168 -11.62 4.09 8.26
C TRP A 168 -10.44 4.25 7.29
N SER A 169 -10.56 3.83 6.03
CA SER A 169 -9.49 3.98 5.04
C SER A 169 -9.39 5.41 4.48
N LEU A 170 -8.46 5.60 3.54
CA LEU A 170 -8.30 6.83 2.76
C LEU A 170 -9.47 7.06 1.77
N TYR A 171 -10.24 6.03 1.44
CA TYR A 171 -11.19 6.04 0.32
C TYR A 171 -12.61 5.88 0.86
N SER A 172 -13.53 6.75 0.44
CA SER A 172 -14.87 6.85 0.99
C SER A 172 -15.91 6.10 0.17
N THR A 173 -15.55 5.66 -1.05
CA THR A 173 -16.43 4.85 -1.89
C THR A 173 -15.74 3.59 -2.40
N GLU A 174 -16.53 2.58 -2.76
CA GLU A 174 -16.01 1.33 -3.32
C GLU A 174 -15.32 1.57 -4.67
N GLU A 175 -15.82 2.52 -5.47
CA GLU A 175 -15.20 2.90 -6.74
C GLU A 175 -13.81 3.50 -6.54
N GLU A 176 -13.60 4.30 -5.49
CA GLU A 176 -12.29 4.85 -5.16
C GLU A 176 -11.29 3.76 -4.72
N LEU A 177 -11.77 2.77 -3.98
CA LEU A 177 -11.00 1.58 -3.60
C LEU A 177 -10.62 0.77 -4.85
N LEU A 178 -11.59 0.47 -5.72
CA LEU A 178 -11.36 -0.31 -6.94
C LEU A 178 -10.43 0.39 -7.93
N LYS A 179 -10.48 1.73 -8.00
CA LYS A 179 -9.54 2.53 -8.81
C LYS A 179 -8.08 2.35 -8.40
N GLN A 180 -7.80 1.97 -7.13
CA GLN A 180 -6.42 1.74 -6.70
C GLN A 180 -5.77 0.52 -7.35
N PHE A 181 -6.55 -0.31 -8.06
CA PHE A 181 -6.04 -1.46 -8.82
C PHE A 181 -5.69 -1.14 -10.27
N GLU A 182 -6.01 0.04 -10.80
CA GLU A 182 -5.82 0.36 -12.23
C GLU A 182 -4.34 0.44 -12.64
N ASP A 183 -3.49 0.88 -11.74
CA ASP A 183 -2.03 0.98 -11.88
C ASP A 183 -1.28 -0.20 -11.25
N VAL A 184 -2.01 -1.15 -10.64
CA VAL A 184 -1.48 -2.45 -10.22
C VAL A 184 -1.73 -3.40 -11.39
N GLY A 185 -0.68 -4.03 -11.93
CA GLY A 185 -0.76 -4.91 -13.11
C GLY A 185 -1.62 -6.16 -12.89
N TYR A 186 -1.39 -7.23 -13.65
CA TYR A 186 -2.09 -8.50 -13.39
C TYR A 186 -1.68 -9.15 -12.06
N HIS A 187 -0.51 -8.77 -11.56
CA HIS A 187 0.01 -9.10 -10.25
C HIS A 187 0.65 -7.87 -9.62
N GLY A 188 0.73 -7.87 -8.29
CA GLY A 188 1.47 -6.88 -7.53
C GLY A 188 0.79 -6.49 -6.23
N THR A 189 1.53 -5.79 -5.39
CA THR A 189 1.04 -5.27 -4.12
C THR A 189 1.22 -3.77 -4.07
N LYS A 190 0.23 -3.07 -3.50
CA LYS A 190 0.27 -1.64 -3.20
C LYS A 190 -0.13 -1.45 -1.74
N ALA A 191 0.75 -0.87 -0.95
CA ALA A 191 0.49 -0.46 0.42
C ALA A 191 0.54 1.06 0.53
N VAL A 192 -0.47 1.65 1.16
CA VAL A 192 -0.53 3.09 1.45
C VAL A 192 -0.61 3.27 2.96
N ILE A 193 0.47 3.79 3.54
CA ILE A 193 0.58 4.09 4.97
C ILE A 193 0.20 5.55 5.17
N TYR A 194 -0.67 5.81 6.13
CA TYR A 194 -1.21 7.14 6.43
C TYR A 194 -1.31 7.36 7.93
N ASN A 195 -1.68 8.59 8.32
CA ASN A 195 -1.57 9.05 9.70
C ASN A 195 -0.14 8.82 10.23
N LEU A 196 0.83 9.31 9.44
CA LEU A 196 2.26 9.10 9.65
C LEU A 196 2.74 9.70 10.98
N TRP A 197 3.65 9.01 11.66
CA TRP A 197 4.22 9.49 12.92
C TRP A 197 5.22 10.64 12.75
N PHE A 198 5.57 10.98 11.51
CA PHE A 198 6.52 12.03 11.17
C PHE A 198 6.00 12.87 10.00
N ASN A 199 6.26 14.18 10.09
CA ASN A 199 5.83 15.14 9.06
C ASN A 199 6.92 15.40 8.00
N ASP A 200 8.19 15.21 8.34
CA ASP A 200 9.33 15.53 7.46
C ASP A 200 10.00 14.28 6.86
N ILE A 201 9.41 13.75 5.79
CA ILE A 201 9.98 12.68 4.96
C ILE A 201 11.21 13.15 4.18
N ARG A 202 11.49 14.45 4.03
CA ARG A 202 12.50 14.93 3.07
C ARG A 202 13.90 14.42 3.40
N VAL A 203 14.24 14.37 4.69
CA VAL A 203 15.53 13.83 5.16
C VAL A 203 15.58 12.30 4.96
N LEU A 204 14.45 11.62 5.15
CA LEU A 204 14.34 10.19 4.90
C LEU A 204 14.49 9.87 3.41
N TRP A 205 14.00 10.75 2.54
CA TRP A 205 13.99 10.55 1.10
C TRP A 205 15.38 10.40 0.48
N SER A 206 16.38 11.15 0.96
CA SER A 206 17.76 11.00 0.47
C SER A 206 18.33 9.63 0.84
N LEU A 207 18.02 9.14 2.04
CA LEU A 207 18.44 7.82 2.52
C LEU A 207 17.69 6.69 1.79
N ILE A 208 16.38 6.84 1.60
CA ILE A 208 15.55 5.92 0.82
C ILE A 208 16.10 5.84 -0.61
N LEU A 209 16.37 6.97 -1.25
CA LEU A 209 16.91 7.02 -2.61
C LEU A 209 18.29 6.34 -2.68
N SER A 210 19.16 6.60 -1.71
CA SER A 210 20.46 5.91 -1.62
C SER A 210 20.27 4.39 -1.50
N GLN A 211 19.34 3.93 -0.67
CA GLN A 211 19.06 2.50 -0.52
C GLN A 211 18.47 1.88 -1.78
N ILE A 212 17.54 2.58 -2.42
CA ILE A 212 16.95 2.21 -3.69
C ILE A 212 18.05 2.04 -4.76
N LEU A 213 18.96 3.01 -4.87
CA LEU A 213 20.08 2.95 -5.83
C LEU A 213 21.04 1.80 -5.51
N ARG A 214 21.37 1.59 -4.23
CA ARG A 214 22.20 0.45 -3.80
C ARG A 214 21.57 -0.89 -4.17
N ARG A 215 20.28 -1.07 -3.89
CA ARG A 215 19.54 -2.31 -4.18
C ARG A 215 19.33 -2.51 -5.68
N GLY A 216 19.00 -1.46 -6.43
CA GLY A 216 18.94 -1.52 -7.90
C GLY A 216 20.28 -1.84 -8.57
N GLY A 217 21.41 -1.52 -7.91
CA GLY A 217 22.74 -1.95 -8.33
C GLY A 217 23.06 -3.42 -8.00
N GLN A 218 22.58 -3.93 -6.85
CA GLN A 218 22.75 -5.33 -6.45
C GLN A 218 21.93 -6.29 -7.33
N THR A 219 20.72 -5.91 -7.74
CA THR A 219 19.88 -6.74 -8.63
C THR A 219 20.58 -6.98 -9.96
N LYS A 220 21.19 -5.94 -10.57
CA LYS A 220 22.01 -6.08 -11.79
C LYS A 220 23.16 -7.10 -11.64
N ARG A 221 23.79 -7.21 -10.47
CA ARG A 221 24.86 -8.21 -10.22
C ARG A 221 24.33 -9.64 -10.13
N SER A 222 23.07 -9.83 -9.75
CA SER A 222 22.40 -11.14 -9.69
C SER A 222 21.84 -11.63 -11.03
N GLY A 223 22.03 -10.87 -12.12
CA GLY A 223 21.49 -11.20 -13.45
C GLY A 223 20.00 -10.88 -13.65
N LYS A 224 19.28 -10.43 -12.61
CA LYS A 224 17.88 -9.98 -12.69
C LYS A 224 17.78 -8.45 -12.56
N THR A 225 17.20 -7.76 -13.55
CA THR A 225 17.00 -6.30 -13.49
C THR A 225 15.66 -5.92 -12.86
N CYS A 226 15.69 -5.27 -11.69
CA CYS A 226 14.53 -4.60 -11.07
C CYS A 226 14.81 -3.09 -11.00
N ARG A 227 13.85 -2.25 -11.44
CA ARG A 227 14.00 -0.78 -11.47
C ARG A 227 13.12 -0.13 -10.41
N ALA A 228 13.71 0.72 -9.59
CA ALA A 228 12.92 1.60 -8.74
C ALA A 228 12.45 2.84 -9.52
N GLN A 229 11.20 3.22 -9.33
CA GLN A 229 10.60 4.39 -9.96
C GLN A 229 10.02 5.33 -8.93
N ARG A 230 9.99 6.61 -9.28
CA ARG A 230 9.23 7.63 -8.58
C ARG A 230 8.12 8.09 -9.50
N THR A 231 6.88 8.12 -9.01
CA THR A 231 5.79 8.78 -9.71
C THR A 231 6.12 10.27 -9.83
N LYS A 232 6.22 10.78 -11.07
CA LYS A 232 6.29 12.23 -11.28
C LYS A 232 4.95 12.79 -10.79
N ALA A 233 4.98 13.70 -9.81
CA ALA A 233 3.78 14.36 -9.31
C ALA A 233 2.95 14.85 -10.50
N ARG A 234 1.75 14.29 -10.68
CA ARG A 234 0.84 14.70 -11.74
C ARG A 234 0.36 16.10 -11.34
N ALA A 235 0.83 17.13 -12.05
CA ALA A 235 0.32 18.48 -11.84
C ALA A 235 -1.21 18.44 -12.02
N PRO A 236 -2.00 19.10 -11.15
CA PRO A 236 -3.43 19.20 -11.37
C PRO A 236 -3.67 19.84 -12.75
N PRO A 237 -4.68 19.38 -13.51
CA PRO A 237 -4.98 19.96 -14.80
C PRO A 237 -5.21 21.46 -14.63
N ARG A 238 -4.52 22.27 -15.46
CA ARG A 238 -4.73 23.72 -15.50
C ARG A 238 -6.22 23.94 -15.79
N ARG A 239 -6.88 24.73 -14.93
CA ARG A 239 -8.20 25.28 -15.25
C ARG A 239 -8.01 26.20 -16.45
N ASP A 240 -8.50 25.76 -17.62
CA ASP A 240 -8.66 26.64 -18.77
C ASP A 240 -9.79 27.63 -18.45
N ASN A 241 -9.41 28.81 -17.98
CA ASN A 241 -10.30 29.97 -17.93
C ASN A 241 -10.49 30.46 -19.37
N ASN A 242 -11.41 29.85 -20.10
CA ASN A 242 -11.86 30.41 -21.37
C ASN A 242 -12.86 31.54 -21.08
N LYS A 243 -12.34 32.77 -20.95
CA LYS A 243 -13.11 34.00 -21.10
C LYS A 243 -13.47 34.13 -22.59
N ASN A 244 -14.70 33.82 -22.94
CA ASN A 244 -15.27 34.34 -24.18
C ASN A 244 -15.85 35.71 -23.91
N ASP A 245 -15.06 36.74 -24.22
CA ASP A 245 -15.57 38.05 -24.61
C ASP A 245 -16.39 37.90 -25.89
N LYS A 246 -17.65 38.33 -25.84
CA LYS A 246 -18.35 38.88 -27.00
C LYS A 246 -19.08 40.14 -26.54
N GLY A 247 -18.38 41.26 -26.63
CA GLY A 247 -19.05 42.55 -26.80
C GLY A 247 -19.43 42.74 -28.26
N THR A 248 -20.63 43.24 -28.51
CA THR A 248 -20.90 44.21 -29.59
C THR A 248 -22.23 44.93 -29.32
N ALA A 249 -22.18 46.24 -29.47
CA ALA A 249 -23.23 47.24 -29.25
C ALA A 249 -24.15 47.48 -30.46
N GLY A 250 -25.23 48.25 -30.23
CA GLY A 250 -26.16 48.83 -31.22
C GLY A 250 -27.45 48.01 -31.37
N TRP A 251 -28.67 48.49 -31.11
CA TRP A 251 -29.25 49.84 -31.06
C TRP A 251 -30.18 50.01 -29.86
#